data_AF-A0A517XY09-F1
#
_entry.id   AF-A0A517XY09-F1
#
_cell.length_a   1.000
_cell.length_b   1.000
_cell.length_c   1.000
_cell.angle_alpha   90.00
_cell.angle_beta   90.00
_cell.angle_gamma   90.00
#
_symmetry.space_group_name_H-M   'P 1'
#
loop_
_entity.id
_entity.type
_entity.pdbx_description
1 polymer ?
#
loop_
_entity_poly.entity_id
_entity_poly.type
_entity_poly.pdbx_seq_one_letter_code
_entity_poly.pdbx_strand_id
1 'polypeptide(L)' 'MTAQQAGIADYRVLGMNGRQLHVFRDPAGDAYATHLTLAESATVSPLAAPAAAVRVADLLP' A
#
# COMPACT_ATOMS: atom_id res chain seq x y z
N MET A 1 12.53 7.26 13.08
CA MET A 1 12.15 5.86 12.82
C MET A 1 11.17 5.86 11.66
N THR A 2 11.50 5.23 10.53
CA THR A 2 10.62 5.09 9.36
C THR A 2 9.72 3.85 9.52
N ALA A 3 8.70 3.71 8.65
CA ALA A 3 7.83 2.52 8.64
C ALA A 3 8.62 1.20 8.51
N GLN A 4 9.73 1.21 7.74
CA GLN A 4 10.61 0.05 7.53
C GLN A 4 11.28 -0.37 8.83
N GLN A 5 11.87 0.63 9.47
CA GLN A 5 12.62 0.48 10.70
C GLN A 5 11.71 0.09 11.86
N ALA A 6 10.43 0.44 11.77
CA ALA A 6 9.39 0.00 12.71
C ALA A 6 8.83 -1.40 12.40
N GLY A 7 9.26 -2.04 11.31
CA GLY A 7 8.80 -3.38 10.93
C GLY A 7 7.35 -3.44 10.45
N ILE A 8 6.80 -2.34 9.91
CA ILE A 8 5.43 -2.32 9.40
C ILE A 8 5.38 -3.18 8.14
N ALA A 9 4.71 -4.33 8.20
CA ALA A 9 4.68 -5.32 7.12
C ALA A 9 3.91 -4.87 5.87
N ASP A 10 2.99 -3.91 6.00
CA ASP A 10 2.07 -3.49 4.94
C ASP A 10 1.79 -1.99 5.05
N TYR A 11 2.59 -1.19 4.35
CA TYR A 11 2.50 0.27 4.36
C TYR A 11 1.93 0.78 3.03
N ARG A 12 1.08 1.80 3.11
CA ARG A 12 0.34 2.31 1.95
C ARG A 12 0.38 3.83 1.90
N VAL A 13 0.57 4.37 0.70
CA VAL A 13 0.54 5.81 0.44
C VAL A 13 -0.43 6.09 -0.70
N LEU A 14 -1.44 6.91 -0.43
CA LEU A 14 -2.42 7.34 -1.43
C LEU A 14 -1.90 8.59 -2.16
N GLY A 15 -1.69 8.47 -3.47
CA GLY A 15 -1.30 9.56 -4.34
C GLY A 15 -2.51 10.25 -4.94
N MET A 16 -2.87 11.42 -4.41
CA MET A 16 -4.07 12.18 -4.82
C MET A 16 -4.00 12.66 -6.27
N ASN A 17 -2.86 13.26 -6.67
CA ASN A 17 -2.69 13.83 -8.01
C ASN A 17 -2.67 12.77 -9.11
N GLY A 18 -2.02 11.63 -8.83
CA GLY A 18 -1.94 10.51 -9.76
C GLY A 18 -3.11 9.52 -9.65
N ARG A 19 -4.03 9.74 -8.70
CA ARG A 19 -5.15 8.84 -8.37
C ARG A 19 -4.71 7.37 -8.28
N GLN A 20 -3.63 7.15 -7.53
CA GLN A 20 -2.96 5.85 -7.44
C GLN A 20 -2.64 5.50 -5.99
N LEU A 21 -2.60 4.20 -5.69
CA LEU A 21 -2.16 3.69 -4.41
C LEU A 21 -0.79 3.04 -4.54
N HIS A 22 0.17 3.51 -3.75
CA HIS A 22 1.43 2.82 -3.55
C HIS A 22 1.30 1.84 -2.38
N VAL A 23 1.62 0.58 -2.63
CA VAL A 23 1.64 -0.49 -1.63
C VAL A 23 3.07 -0.93 -1.45
N PHE A 24 3.53 -0.94 -0.21
CA PHE A 24 4.87 -1.36 0.13
C PHE A 24 4.84 -2.47 1.19
N ARG A 25 5.59 -3.55 0.95
CA ARG A 25 5.58 -4.77 1.77
C ARG A 25 6.96 -5.37 1.91
N ASP A 26 7.07 -6.26 2.88
CA ASP A 26 8.28 -7.03 3.17
C ASP A 26 9.46 -6.10 3.51
N PRO A 27 9.44 -5.45 4.69
CA PRO A 27 10.51 -4.54 5.08
C PRO A 27 11.84 -5.29 5.12
N ALA A 28 12.84 -4.77 4.41
CA ALA A 28 14.15 -5.36 4.22
C ALA A 28 15.22 -4.29 4.48
N GLY A 29 15.71 -4.24 5.71
CA GLY A 29 16.66 -3.20 6.14
C GLY A 29 16.02 -1.81 6.14
N ASP A 30 16.53 -0.94 5.28
CA ASP A 30 16.08 0.46 5.13
C ASP A 30 15.01 0.68 4.06
N ALA A 31 14.61 -0.38 3.35
CA ALA A 31 13.64 -0.33 2.25
C ALA A 31 12.52 -1.38 2.40
N TYR A 32 11.56 -1.36 1.48
CA TYR A 32 10.60 -2.44 1.26
C TYR A 32 11.09 -3.27 0.08
N ALA A 33 11.05 -4.59 0.18
CA ALA A 33 11.38 -5.46 -0.96
C ALA A 33 10.29 -5.44 -2.04
N THR A 34 9.04 -5.21 -1.64
CA THR A 34 7.90 -5.14 -2.54
C THR A 34 7.38 -3.71 -2.63
N HIS A 35 7.27 -3.17 -3.84
CA HIS A 35 6.57 -1.92 -4.14
C HIS A 35 5.66 -2.10 -5.36
N LEU A 36 4.37 -1.86 -5.16
CA LEU A 36 3.35 -1.88 -6.22
C LEU A 36 2.71 -0.51 -6.34
N THR A 37 2.42 -0.09 -7.57
CA THR A 37 1.60 1.09 -7.85
C THR A 37 0.32 0.62 -8.52
N LEU A 38 -0.81 0.90 -7.87
CA LEU A 38 -2.12 0.47 -8.31
C LEU A 38 -2.91 1.68 -8.80
N ALA A 39 -3.46 1.59 -10.00
CA ALA A 39 -4.35 2.62 -10.56
C ALA A 39 -5.70 2.64 -9.81
N GLU A 40 -6.44 3.73 -9.97
CA GLU A 40 -7.78 3.91 -9.40
C GLU A 40 -8.76 2.75 -9.65
N SER A 41 -8.69 2.13 -10.82
CA SER A 41 -9.55 0.99 -11.20
C SER A 41 -9.18 -0.33 -10.51
N ALA A 42 -8.05 -0.38 -9.82
CA ALA A 42 -7.58 -1.58 -9.15
C ALA A 42 -8.30 -1.83 -7.82
N THR A 43 -8.21 -3.07 -7.38
CA THR A 43 -8.64 -3.51 -6.04
C THR A 43 -7.45 -4.05 -5.28
N VAL A 44 -7.40 -3.81 -3.98
CA VAL A 44 -6.33 -4.27 -3.09
C VAL A 44 -6.90 -4.89 -1.82
N SER A 45 -6.21 -5.89 -1.29
CA SER A 45 -6.50 -6.49 0.01
C SER A 45 -5.41 -6.16 1.03
N PRO A 46 -5.78 -5.72 2.25
CA PRO A 46 -4.86 -5.62 3.39
C PRO A 46 -4.22 -6.96 3.75
N LEU A 47 -2.92 -7.00 4.10
CA LEU A 47 -2.28 -8.23 4.58
C LEU A 47 -2.94 -8.74 5.87
N ALA A 48 -3.37 -7.83 6.74
CA ALA A 48 -4.07 -8.18 7.98
C ALA A 48 -5.53 -8.64 7.76
N ALA A 49 -6.09 -8.42 6.56
CA ALA A 49 -7.45 -8.84 6.20
C ALA A 49 -7.50 -9.29 4.73
N PRO A 50 -6.91 -10.46 4.38
CA PRO A 50 -6.79 -10.90 2.98
C PRO A 50 -8.11 -11.13 2.25
N ALA A 51 -9.19 -11.37 3.00
CA ALA A 51 -10.53 -11.54 2.45
C ALA A 51 -11.25 -10.20 2.18
N ALA A 52 -10.74 -9.07 2.70
CA ALA A 52 -11.29 -7.76 2.41
C ALA A 52 -10.79 -7.26 1.05
N ALA A 53 -11.70 -6.73 0.24
CA ALA A 53 -11.40 -6.15 -1.05
C ALA A 53 -11.75 -4.65 -1.01
N VAL A 54 -10.75 -3.79 -1.19
CA VAL A 54 -10.90 -2.34 -1.19
C VAL A 54 -10.58 -1.82 -2.59
N ARG A 55 -11.52 -1.11 -3.23
CA ARG A 55 -11.23 -0.43 -4.49
C ARG A 55 -10.37 0.79 -4.20
N VAL A 56 -9.38 1.06 -5.05
CA VAL A 56 -8.54 2.25 -4.90
C VAL A 56 -9.38 3.53 -5.05
N ALA A 57 -10.38 3.52 -5.93
CA ALA A 57 -11.36 4.60 -6.09
C ALA A 57 -12.08 4.99 -4.78
N ASP A 58 -12.41 4.02 -3.93
CA ASP A 58 -13.16 4.26 -2.68
C ASP A 58 -12.31 4.95 -1.60
N LEU A 59 -10.99 5.02 -1.79
CA LEU A 59 -10.04 5.70 -0.89
C LEU A 59 -9.81 7.17 -1.28
N LEU A 60 -10.26 7.57 -2.48
CA LEU A 60 -10.07 8.90 -3.04
C LEU A 60 -11.33 9.76 -2.78
N PRO A 61 -11.19 11.10 -2.65
CA PRO A 61 -12.31 12.02 -2.53
C PRO A 61 -13.06 12.19 -3.86
#